data_AF-A0A7S3VX27-F1
#
_entry.id   AF-A0A7S3VX27-F1
#
_cell.length_a   1.000
_cell.length_b   1.000
_cell.length_c   1.000
_cell.angle_alpha   90.00
_cell.angle_beta   90.00
_cell.angle_gamma   90.00
#
_symmetry.space_group_name_H-M   'P 1'
#
loop_
_entity.id
_entity.type
_entity.pdbx_description
1 polymer ?
#
loop_
_entity_poly.entity_id
_entity_poly.type
_entity_poly.pdbx_seq_one_letter_code
_entity_poly.pdbx_strand_id
1 'polypeptide(L)'
;SMLRGASPFRRLSMSAGPIEQSVRSKLAAAFSPSYLQVINESSGHNVPKGSETHFKVVVVSDSFDGQMLIARHRMVNEILADELSGPVHALSIVAKTPGQWEASNGEVSPSPNCMGGSKR
;
A
#
# COMPACT_ATOMS: atom_id res chain seq x y z
N SER A 1 16.05 9.69 -37.32
CA SER A 1 16.36 10.18 -35.96
C SER A 1 15.10 10.24 -35.12
N MET A 2 15.11 9.52 -34.00
CA MET A 2 13.98 9.27 -33.09
C MET A 2 13.54 10.53 -32.34
N LEU A 3 12.25 10.86 -32.41
CA LEU A 3 11.59 11.80 -31.51
C LEU A 3 10.79 11.02 -30.45
N ARG A 4 11.39 10.97 -29.26
CA ARG A 4 10.85 10.84 -27.89
C ARG A 4 9.33 10.58 -27.80
N GLY A 5 8.97 9.34 -27.47
CA GLY A 5 7.63 8.98 -27.02
C GLY A 5 7.33 9.65 -25.67
N ALA A 6 6.30 10.49 -25.63
CA ALA A 6 5.73 11.00 -24.40
C ALA A 6 4.81 9.91 -23.81
N SER A 7 5.21 9.32 -22.69
CA SER A 7 4.39 8.38 -21.92
C SER A 7 3.12 9.07 -21.40
N PRO A 8 1.91 8.52 -21.63
CA PRO A 8 0.67 9.05 -21.07
C PRO A 8 0.46 8.49 -19.65
N PHE A 9 1.28 8.91 -18.70
CA PHE A 9 1.04 8.62 -17.28
C PHE A 9 1.09 9.89 -16.45
N ARG A 10 0.00 10.67 -16.46
CA ARG A 10 -0.39 11.44 -15.26
C ARG A 10 -1.83 11.94 -15.35
N ARG A 11 -2.73 11.14 -14.78
CA ARG A 11 -3.87 11.69 -14.05
C ARG A 11 -3.75 11.18 -12.61
N LEU A 12 -2.95 11.89 -11.82
CA LEU A 12 -2.97 11.75 -10.36
C LEU A 12 -4.33 12.26 -9.91
N SER A 13 -5.22 11.35 -9.51
CA SER A 13 -6.48 11.69 -8.86
C SER A 13 -6.19 12.39 -7.53
N MET A 14 -6.59 13.65 -7.41
CA MET A 14 -6.43 14.48 -6.20
C MET A 14 -7.51 14.12 -5.16
N SER A 15 -7.41 12.94 -4.54
CA SER A 15 -8.24 12.59 -3.36
C SER A 15 -7.51 11.68 -2.36
N ALA A 16 -6.17 11.70 -2.37
CA ALA A 16 -5.34 11.07 -1.34
C ALA A 16 -5.18 12.02 -0.14
N GLY A 17 -5.46 11.56 1.07
CA GLY A 17 -5.26 12.33 2.31
C GLY A 17 -3.78 12.60 2.61
N PRO A 18 -3.46 13.51 3.56
CA PRO A 18 -2.08 13.87 3.88
C PRO A 18 -1.27 12.67 4.39
N ILE A 19 -1.88 11.76 5.14
CA ILE A 19 -1.23 10.54 5.64
C ILE A 19 -0.95 9.57 4.50
N GLU A 20 -1.93 9.36 3.61
CA GLU A 20 -1.75 8.52 2.42
C GLU A 20 -0.57 9.00 1.56
N GLN A 21 -0.45 10.32 1.37
CA GLN A 21 0.65 10.93 0.62
C GLN A 21 2.01 10.77 1.32
N SER A 22 2.06 10.92 2.65
CA SER A 22 3.27 10.68 3.46
C SER A 22 3.74 9.24 3.32
N VAL A 23 2.83 8.29 3.56
CA VAL A 23 3.08 6.84 3.44
C VAL A 23 3.60 6.51 2.04
N ARG A 24 2.91 6.98 1.00
CA ARG A 24 3.32 6.75 -0.39
C ARG A 24 4.71 7.29 -0.68
N SER A 25 5.02 8.49 -0.23
CA SER A 25 6.31 9.14 -0.50
C SER A 25 7.46 8.42 0.21
N LYS A 26 7.28 8.05 1.48
CA LYS A 26 8.28 7.29 2.26
C LYS A 26 8.56 5.92 1.63
N LEU A 27 7.52 5.18 1.25
CA LEU A 27 7.67 3.87 0.59
C LEU A 27 8.31 3.97 -0.79
N ALA A 28 7.93 4.98 -1.58
CA ALA A 28 8.52 5.20 -2.89
C ALA A 28 10.02 5.51 -2.78
N ALA A 29 10.42 6.37 -1.83
CA ALA A 29 11.81 6.74 -1.62
C ALA A 29 12.65 5.57 -1.07
N ALA A 30 12.11 4.78 -0.15
CA ALA A 30 12.84 3.72 0.51
C ALA A 30 13.05 2.46 -0.36
N PHE A 31 12.03 2.08 -1.15
CA PHE A 31 12.05 0.80 -1.87
C PHE A 31 12.16 0.92 -3.38
N SER A 32 12.07 2.13 -3.94
CA SER A 32 12.01 2.37 -5.40
C SER A 32 11.14 1.34 -6.15
N PRO A 33 9.88 1.13 -5.71
CA PRO A 33 9.09 -0.01 -6.15
C PRO A 33 8.63 0.13 -7.61
N SER A 34 8.61 -0.99 -8.34
CA SER A 34 8.02 -1.10 -9.68
C SER A 34 6.51 -0.90 -9.66
N TYR A 35 5.85 -1.21 -8.55
CA TYR A 35 4.43 -0.93 -8.33
C TYR A 35 4.17 -0.53 -6.87
N LEU A 36 3.44 0.57 -6.68
CA LEU A 36 3.05 1.07 -5.37
C LEU A 36 1.60 1.52 -5.37
N GLN A 37 0.81 0.96 -4.47
CA GLN A 37 -0.58 1.33 -4.24
C GLN A 37 -0.82 1.50 -2.75
N VAL A 38 -1.47 2.59 -2.36
CA VAL A 38 -1.92 2.85 -0.99
C VAL A 38 -3.43 3.06 -1.05
N ILE A 39 -4.17 2.37 -0.19
CA ILE A 39 -5.64 2.35 -0.15
C ILE A 39 -6.05 2.62 1.29
N ASN A 40 -6.86 3.66 1.50
CA ASN A 40 -7.50 3.89 2.80
C ASN A 40 -8.73 2.96 2.96
N GLU A 41 -8.62 1.96 3.84
CA GLU A 41 -9.70 1.00 4.15
C GLU A 41 -10.49 1.38 5.42
N SER A 42 -10.28 2.59 5.96
CA SER A 42 -10.95 3.04 7.19
C SER A 42 -12.48 3.13 7.08
N SER A 43 -13.03 3.16 5.86
CA SER A 43 -14.47 3.28 5.61
C SER A 43 -15.31 2.05 6.02
N GLY A 44 -14.70 0.93 6.40
CA GLY A 44 -15.38 -0.32 6.74
C GLY A 44 -15.77 -0.49 8.22
N HIS A 45 -15.40 0.45 9.09
CA HIS A 45 -15.68 0.40 10.53
C HIS A 45 -16.51 1.62 10.92
N ASN A 46 -17.21 1.55 12.06
CA ASN A 46 -18.05 2.60 12.63
C ASN A 46 -17.22 3.82 13.12
N VAL A 47 -16.34 4.32 12.26
CA VAL A 47 -15.43 5.44 12.47
C VAL A 47 -15.93 6.62 11.63
N PRO A 48 -15.73 7.87 12.08
CA PRO A 48 -16.18 9.04 11.35
C PRO A 48 -15.59 9.07 9.92
N LYS A 49 -16.40 9.53 8.96
CA LYS A 49 -15.98 9.69 7.55
C LYS A 49 -14.71 10.53 7.49
N GLY A 50 -13.66 9.98 6.90
CA GLY A 50 -12.34 10.62 6.82
C GLY A 50 -11.33 10.15 7.87
N SER A 51 -11.64 9.12 8.66
CA SER A 51 -10.63 8.47 9.49
C SER A 51 -9.53 7.88 8.61
N GLU A 52 -8.28 8.14 8.97
CA GLU A 52 -7.07 7.62 8.32
C GLU A 52 -6.39 6.62 9.27
N THR A 53 -7.17 5.66 9.77
CA THR A 53 -6.73 4.73 10.80
C THR A 53 -6.30 3.39 10.22
N HIS A 54 -6.96 2.91 9.17
CA HIS A 54 -6.68 1.65 8.50
C HIS A 54 -6.21 1.88 7.07
N PHE A 55 -4.99 1.46 6.77
CA PHE A 55 -4.42 1.54 5.43
C PHE A 55 -4.04 0.16 4.90
N LYS A 56 -4.18 -0.02 3.59
CA LYS A 56 -3.57 -1.11 2.86
C LYS A 56 -2.52 -0.57 1.92
N VAL A 57 -1.32 -1.15 2.00
CA VAL A 57 -0.19 -0.82 1.13
C VAL A 57 0.20 -2.04 0.33
N VAL A 58 0.31 -1.86 -0.98
CA VAL A 58 0.81 -2.86 -1.92
C VAL A 58 2.11 -2.31 -2.48
N VAL A 59 3.22 -2.99 -2.20
CA VAL A 59 4.56 -2.61 -2.63
C VAL A 59 5.17 -3.77 -3.39
N VAL A 60 5.58 -3.51 -4.63
CA VAL A 60 6.31 -4.46 -5.46
C VAL A 60 7.71 -3.95 -5.69
N SER A 61 8.71 -4.60 -5.12
CA SER A 61 10.12 -4.19 -5.24
C SER A 61 11.05 -5.39 -5.16
N ASP A 62 12.18 -5.30 -5.86
CA ASP A 62 13.29 -6.27 -5.78
C ASP A 62 13.96 -6.28 -4.40
N SER A 63 13.78 -5.23 -3.58
CA SER A 63 14.24 -5.20 -2.18
C SER A 63 13.63 -6.31 -1.31
N PHE A 64 12.55 -6.94 -1.77
CA PHE A 64 11.91 -8.06 -1.08
C PHE A 64 12.39 -9.43 -1.54
N ASP A 65 13.26 -9.49 -2.54
CA ASP A 65 13.85 -10.74 -3.02
C ASP A 65 14.73 -11.38 -1.94
N GLY A 66 14.57 -12.70 -1.77
CA GLY A 66 15.23 -13.44 -0.69
C GLY A 66 14.74 -13.13 0.74
N GLN A 67 13.84 -12.16 0.93
CA GLN A 67 13.32 -11.80 2.26
C GLN A 67 12.08 -12.59 2.64
N MET A 68 12.03 -13.06 3.89
CA MET A 68 10.84 -13.70 4.46
C MET A 68 9.70 -12.68 4.63
N LEU A 69 8.44 -13.15 4.57
CA LEU A 69 7.25 -12.31 4.73
C LEU A 69 7.32 -11.38 5.95
N ILE A 70 7.71 -11.93 7.12
CA ILE A 70 7.82 -11.17 8.36
C ILE A 70 8.88 -10.06 8.27
N ALA A 71 10.01 -10.32 7.58
CA ALA A 71 11.07 -9.34 7.39
C ALA A 71 10.58 -8.21 6.47
N ARG A 72 9.85 -8.54 5.41
CA ARG A 72 9.21 -7.55 4.52
C ARG A 72 8.26 -6.64 5.29
N HIS A 73 7.42 -7.21 6.14
CA HIS A 73 6.48 -6.44 6.95
C HIS A 73 7.21 -5.55 7.96
N ARG A 74 8.28 -6.05 8.60
CA ARG A 74 9.13 -5.24 9.49
C ARG A 74 9.74 -4.05 8.74
N MET A 75 10.34 -4.26 7.57
CA MET A 75 10.93 -3.16 6.80
C MET A 75 9.90 -2.08 6.47
N VAL A 76 8.70 -2.45 6.05
CA VAL A 76 7.61 -1.50 5.77
C VAL A 76 7.17 -0.78 7.05
N ASN A 77 6.97 -1.51 8.14
CA ASN A 77 6.59 -0.93 9.43
C ASN A 77 7.63 0.04 9.97
N GLU A 78 8.93 -0.25 9.84
CA GLU A 78 10.01 0.63 10.30
C GLU A 78 9.98 1.97 9.54
N ILE A 79 9.78 1.94 8.23
CA ILE A 79 9.68 3.16 7.40
C ILE A 79 8.45 3.99 7.78
N LEU A 80 7.37 3.32 8.17
CA LEU A 80 6.10 3.95 8.53
C LEU A 80 5.90 4.07 10.04
N ALA A 81 6.92 3.80 10.85
CA ALA A 81 6.82 3.76 12.30
C ALA A 81 6.31 5.10 12.87
N ASP A 82 6.76 6.20 12.28
CA ASP A 82 6.32 7.56 12.64
C ASP A 82 4.80 7.77 12.40
N GLU A 83 4.26 7.22 11.31
CA GLU A 83 2.83 7.32 10.99
C GLU A 83 1.99 6.36 11.86
N LEU A 84 2.54 5.18 12.15
CA LEU A 84 1.97 4.13 13.02
C LEU A 84 1.96 4.54 14.50
N SER A 85 2.91 5.37 14.93
CA SER A 85 2.91 5.97 16.28
C SER A 85 1.91 7.12 16.42
N GLY A 86 1.33 7.59 15.32
CA GLY A 86 0.38 8.70 15.29
C GLY A 86 -1.05 8.25 14.94
N PRO A 87 -1.61 8.72 13.81
CA PRO A 87 -3.02 8.51 13.49
C PRO A 87 -3.36 7.10 12.98
N VAL A 88 -2.37 6.35 12.47
CA VAL A 88 -2.60 5.03 11.85
C VAL A 88 -2.66 3.94 12.92
N HIS A 89 -3.81 3.26 13.04
CA HIS A 89 -4.01 2.16 13.98
C HIS A 89 -3.64 0.79 13.40
N ALA A 90 -3.87 0.57 12.11
CA ALA A 90 -3.60 -0.71 11.47
C ALA A 90 -3.15 -0.53 10.01
N LEU A 91 -2.17 -1.35 9.61
CA LEU A 91 -1.61 -1.35 8.27
C LEU A 91 -1.61 -2.78 7.70
N SER A 92 -2.33 -2.98 6.61
CA SER A 92 -2.30 -4.20 5.80
C SER A 92 -1.19 -4.09 4.76
N ILE A 93 -0.14 -4.90 4.90
CA ILE A 93 1.04 -4.85 4.02
C ILE A 93 1.00 -6.01 3.04
N VAL A 94 1.10 -5.69 1.75
CA VAL A 94 1.30 -6.65 0.66
C VAL A 94 2.63 -6.32 0.00
N ALA A 95 3.69 -7.01 0.41
CA ALA A 95 5.04 -6.84 -0.12
C ALA A 95 5.44 -8.02 -1.02
N LYS A 96 5.48 -7.80 -2.33
CA LYS A 96 5.78 -8.82 -3.35
C LYS A 96 7.03 -8.44 -4.14
N THR A 97 7.72 -9.43 -4.70
CA THR A 97 8.77 -9.16 -5.70
C THR A 97 8.12 -8.97 -7.08
N PRO A 98 8.79 -8.31 -8.05
CA PRO A 98 8.27 -8.17 -9.41
C PRO A 98 7.90 -9.53 -10.02
N GLY A 99 8.74 -10.56 -9.85
CA GLY A 99 8.42 -11.91 -10.33
C GLY A 99 7.17 -12.52 -9.67
N GLN A 100 6.95 -12.29 -8.36
CA GLN A 100 5.72 -12.73 -7.68
C GLN A 100 4.48 -11.96 -8.14
N TRP A 101 4.65 -10.67 -8.48
CA TRP A 101 3.59 -9.81 -8.98
C TRP A 101 3.13 -10.23 -10.38
N GLU A 102 4.08 -10.50 -11.28
CA GLU A 102 3.81 -11.03 -12.62
C GLU A 102 3.16 -12.41 -12.55
N ALA A 103 3.65 -13.30 -11.68
CA ALA A 103 3.05 -14.63 -11.48
C ALA A 103 1.61 -14.55 -10.92
N SER A 104 1.27 -13.49 -10.20
CA SER A 104 -0.10 -13.22 -9.70
C SER A 104 -0.97 -12.48 -10.73
N ASN A 105 -0.47 -12.24 -11.95
CA ASN A 105 -1.13 -11.41 -12.97
C ASN A 105 -1.53 -10.00 -12.46
N GLY A 106 -0.78 -9.46 -11.50
CA GLY A 106 -1.07 -8.18 -10.87
C GLY A 106 -2.30 -8.16 -9.94
N GLU A 107 -2.80 -9.32 -9.53
CA GLU A 107 -3.96 -9.39 -8.65
C GLU A 107 -3.56 -9.26 -7.17
N VAL A 108 -4.17 -8.29 -6.48
CA VAL A 108 -4.15 -8.16 -5.03
C VAL A 108 -5.47 -8.70 -4.55
N SER A 109 -5.48 -9.88 -3.93
CA SER A 109 -6.70 -10.41 -3.35
C SER A 109 -7.30 -9.36 -2.40
N PRO A 110 -8.57 -8.95 -2.60
CA PRO A 110 -9.20 -7.97 -1.71
C PRO A 110 -9.19 -8.52 -0.27
N SER A 111 -9.17 -7.61 0.71
CA SER A 111 -9.28 -8.01 2.12
C SER A 111 -10.52 -8.90 2.26
N PRO A 112 -10.43 -10.05 2.95
CA PRO A 112 -11.59 -10.92 3.11
C PRO A 112 -12.74 -10.09 3.68
N ASN A 113 -13.90 -10.13 3.03
CA ASN A 113 -15.12 -9.49 3.51
C ASN A 113 -15.30 -9.92 4.97
N CYS A 114 -15.16 -8.99 5.91
CA CYS A 114 -15.57 -9.21 7.29
C CYS A 114 -17.08 -9.46 7.26
N MET A 115 -17.48 -10.74 7.28
CA MET A 115 -18.85 -11.12 7.57
C MET A 115 -19.11 -10.78 9.04
N GLY A 116 -19.47 -9.52 9.26
CA GLY A 116 -19.88 -9.01 10.56
C GLY A 116 -21.06 -9.81 11.08
N GLY A 117 -20.84 -10.44 12.23
CA GLY A 117 -21.86 -10.80 13.21
C GLY A 117 -22.99 -11.69 12.71
N SER A 118 -22.90 -12.98 13.02
CA SER A 118 -24.06 -13.86 13.15
C SER A 118 -25.11 -13.17 14.03
N LYS A 119 -26.15 -12.61 13.39
CA LYS A 119 -27.33 -12.09 14.09
C LYS A 119 -28.10 -13.33 14.55
N ARG A 120 -27.97 -13.66 15.84
CA ARG A 120 -28.90 -14.55 16.53
C ARG A 120 -30.25 -13.85 16.69
#